data_AF-A0A6S6TN63-F1
#
_entry.id   AF-A0A6S6TN63-F1
#
_cell.length_a   1.000
_cell.length_b   1.000
_cell.length_c   1.000
_cell.angle_alpha   90.00
_cell.angle_beta   90.00
_cell.angle_gamma   90.00
#
_symmetry.space_group_name_H-M   'P 1'
#
loop_
_entity.id
_entity.type
_entity.pdbx_description
1 polymer ?
#
loop_
_entity_poly.entity_id
_entity_poly.type
_entity_poly.pdbx_seq_one_letter_code
_entity_poly.pdbx_strand_id
1 'polypeptide(L)'
;MGDVTANDSSIIPLPEVLSEGDFRPFSPQRAQLGQLLFYDKLLSGNQNIACATCHHHGLASADGLSLGLGEGGVGLGLKRTPGQGGSAVTRRIQRNAPALFNLGAKEFNTLFHDGRLSVDENNDFHKGFNSPALEFLPEGLQSILAAQAVFPLVSEPEMAGHVDENEIAGARNR
;
A
#
# COMPACT_ATOMS: atom_id res chain seq x y z
N MET A 1 33.87 -11.98 -46.14
CA MET A 1 33.77 -11.71 -44.70
C MET A 1 33.18 -10.32 -44.57
N GLY A 2 31.85 -10.24 -44.53
CA GLY A 2 31.13 -8.97 -44.49
C GLY A 2 30.96 -8.55 -43.04
N ASP A 3 31.41 -7.34 -42.75
CA ASP A 3 31.22 -6.65 -41.47
C ASP A 3 29.73 -6.32 -41.29
N VAL A 4 29.15 -6.78 -40.18
CA VAL A 4 27.77 -6.48 -39.80
C VAL A 4 27.83 -5.41 -38.72
N THR A 5 27.96 -4.16 -39.13
CA THR A 5 27.59 -3.02 -38.28
C THR A 5 26.08 -2.91 -38.27
N ALA A 6 25.40 -3.77 -37.51
CA ALA A 6 23.99 -3.61 -37.20
C ALA A 6 23.86 -2.47 -36.19
N ASN A 7 23.34 -1.33 -36.66
CA ASN A 7 22.84 -0.27 -35.80
C ASN A 7 21.58 -0.81 -35.10
N ASP A 8 21.76 -1.40 -33.92
CA ASP A 8 20.69 -2.04 -33.16
C ASP A 8 19.86 -0.99 -32.42
N SER A 9 18.90 -0.41 -33.13
CA SER A 9 17.90 0.53 -32.60
C SER A 9 16.91 -0.10 -31.60
N SER A 10 17.15 -1.34 -31.17
CA SER A 10 16.32 -2.06 -30.18
C SER A 10 16.89 -2.06 -28.75
N ILE A 11 18.08 -1.49 -28.54
CA ILE A 11 18.64 -1.33 -27.19
C ILE A 11 18.00 -0.13 -26.51
N ILE A 12 16.99 -0.38 -25.67
CA ILE A 12 16.49 0.62 -24.72
C ILE A 12 17.59 0.82 -23.68
N PRO A 13 18.16 2.03 -23.54
CA PRO A 13 19.16 2.30 -22.51
C PRO A 13 18.54 2.07 -21.14
N LEU A 14 19.34 1.54 -20.20
CA LEU A 14 18.90 1.41 -18.81
C LEU A 14 18.49 2.80 -18.28
N PRO A 15 17.46 2.87 -17.42
CA PRO A 15 17.08 4.12 -16.79
C PRO A 15 18.24 4.67 -15.96
N GLU A 16 18.28 5.99 -15.84
CA GLU A 16 19.24 6.65 -14.95
C GLU A 16 19.06 6.18 -13.50
N VAL A 17 20.15 6.16 -12.74
CA VAL A 17 20.11 5.80 -11.33
C VAL A 17 19.38 6.89 -10.55
N LEU A 18 18.45 6.48 -9.68
CA LEU A 18 17.74 7.41 -8.81
C LEU A 18 18.70 8.19 -7.91
N SER A 19 18.43 9.48 -7.78
CA SER A 19 19.10 10.45 -6.93
C SER A 19 18.21 10.88 -5.77
N GLU A 20 18.78 11.55 -4.75
CA GLU A 20 17.97 12.14 -3.67
C GLU A 20 16.94 13.16 -4.20
N GLY A 21 17.24 13.81 -5.34
CA GLY A 21 16.36 14.77 -6.00
C GLY A 21 15.05 14.16 -6.50
N ASP A 22 15.02 12.85 -6.74
CA ASP A 22 13.83 12.13 -7.21
C ASP A 22 12.81 11.87 -6.10
N PHE A 23 13.21 12.07 -4.83
CA PHE A 23 12.37 11.84 -3.66
C PHE A 23 11.91 13.13 -3.00
N ARG A 24 10.81 13.05 -2.26
CA ARG A 24 10.33 14.16 -1.42
C ARG A 24 11.19 14.27 -0.16
N PRO A 25 11.54 15.48 0.29
CA PRO A 25 12.25 15.65 1.56
C PRO A 25 11.38 15.12 2.71
N PHE A 26 12.02 14.48 3.69
CA PHE A 26 11.34 13.93 4.85
C PHE A 26 12.09 14.26 6.15
N SER A 27 11.37 14.24 7.26
CA SER A 27 11.98 14.36 8.60
C SER A 27 12.41 12.97 9.09
N PRO A 28 13.66 12.79 9.55
CA PRO A 28 14.10 11.53 10.14
C PRO A 28 13.23 11.06 11.31
N GLN A 29 12.75 12.00 12.14
CA GLN A 29 11.85 11.72 13.26
C GLN A 29 10.49 11.19 12.78
N ARG A 30 9.95 11.77 11.70
CA ARG A 30 8.69 11.30 11.09
C ARG A 30 8.87 9.96 10.40
N ALA A 31 10.03 9.70 9.79
CA ALA A 31 10.35 8.39 9.22
C ALA A 31 10.43 7.31 10.31
N GLN A 32 11.04 7.62 11.46
CA GLN A 32 11.08 6.71 12.61
C GLN A 32 9.68 6.42 13.16
N LEU A 33 8.83 7.45 13.30
CA LEU A 33 7.43 7.25 13.69
C LEU A 33 6.69 6.39 12.66
N GLY A 34 6.84 6.66 11.37
CA GLY A 34 6.24 5.88 10.30
C GLY A 34 6.68 4.41 10.33
N GLN A 35 7.95 4.14 10.65
CA GLN A 35 8.44 2.79 10.85
C GLN A 35 7.72 2.09 12.01
N LEU A 36 7.53 2.76 13.15
CA LEU A 36 6.78 2.18 14.28
C LEU A 36 5.34 1.85 13.86
N LEU A 37 4.64 2.81 13.25
CA LEU A 37 3.27 2.64 12.78
C LEU A 37 3.13 1.49 11.76
N PHE A 38 4.11 1.30 10.87
CA PHE A 38 4.10 0.26 9.85
C PHE A 38 4.03 -1.17 10.44
N TYR A 39 4.57 -1.36 11.66
CA TYR A 39 4.53 -2.64 12.38
C TYR A 39 3.45 -2.67 13.49
N ASP A 40 2.74 -1.56 13.71
CA ASP A 40 1.78 -1.45 14.80
C ASP A 40 0.43 -2.05 14.41
N LYS A 41 0.03 -3.09 15.14
CA LYS A 41 -1.24 -3.76 14.93
C LYS A 41 -2.41 -2.98 15.49
N LEU A 42 -2.18 -2.03 16.42
CA LEU A 42 -3.23 -1.20 17.01
C LEU A 42 -3.95 -0.34 15.98
N LEU A 43 -3.37 -0.17 14.78
CA LEU A 43 -4.01 0.51 13.66
C LEU A 43 -5.11 -0.31 12.97
N SER A 44 -5.18 -1.63 13.21
CA SER A 44 -6.22 -2.52 12.68
C SER A 44 -7.39 -2.66 13.64
N GLY A 45 -8.61 -2.89 13.11
CA GLY A 45 -9.83 -2.99 13.91
C GLY A 45 -9.79 -4.10 14.95
N ASN A 46 -9.28 -5.29 14.59
CA ASN A 46 -9.09 -6.42 15.51
C ASN A 46 -7.71 -6.43 16.19
N GLN A 47 -6.90 -5.40 16.00
CA GLN A 47 -5.58 -5.23 16.60
C GLN A 47 -4.60 -6.40 16.35
N ASN A 48 -4.73 -7.10 15.22
CA ASN A 48 -3.95 -8.31 14.96
C ASN A 48 -3.12 -8.27 13.66
N ILE A 49 -3.32 -7.25 12.81
CA ILE A 49 -2.67 -7.08 11.52
C ILE A 49 -2.06 -5.67 11.40
N ALA A 50 -0.92 -5.56 10.72
CA ALA A 50 -0.23 -4.29 10.45
C ALA A 50 0.20 -4.24 8.99
N CYS A 51 0.67 -3.08 8.51
CA CYS A 51 1.17 -2.93 7.14
C CYS A 51 2.29 -3.96 6.83
N ALA A 52 3.17 -4.18 7.81
CA ALA A 52 4.25 -5.17 7.74
C ALA A 52 3.78 -6.63 7.57
N THR A 53 2.51 -6.95 7.83
CA THR A 53 1.99 -8.31 7.64
C THR A 53 1.92 -8.68 6.14
N CYS A 54 1.49 -7.73 5.31
CA CYS A 54 1.39 -7.92 3.85
C CYS A 54 2.60 -7.32 3.10
N HIS A 55 3.37 -6.44 3.74
CA HIS A 55 4.54 -5.79 3.15
C HIS A 55 5.80 -6.04 3.98
N HIS A 56 6.08 -7.31 4.29
CA HIS A 56 7.15 -7.67 5.21
C HIS A 56 8.54 -7.48 4.57
N HIS A 57 9.49 -6.85 5.29
CA HIS A 57 10.84 -6.57 4.76
C HIS A 57 11.60 -7.86 4.35
N GLY A 58 11.45 -8.94 5.11
CA GLY A 58 12.03 -10.25 4.78
C GLY A 58 11.44 -10.93 3.54
N LEU A 59 10.39 -10.35 2.95
CA LEU A 59 9.73 -10.79 1.72
C LEU A 59 9.79 -9.70 0.65
N ALA A 60 10.88 -8.92 0.64
CA ALA A 60 11.07 -7.80 -0.29
C ALA A 60 9.92 -6.77 -0.25
N SER A 61 9.35 -6.52 0.93
CA SER A 61 8.22 -5.62 1.17
C SER A 61 6.92 -6.01 0.45
N ALA A 62 6.76 -7.30 0.12
CA ALA A 62 5.52 -7.89 -0.41
C ALA A 62 5.06 -9.06 0.47
N ASP A 63 3.97 -9.74 0.09
CA ASP A 63 3.41 -10.88 0.83
C ASP A 63 3.76 -12.24 0.23
N GLY A 64 4.30 -12.29 -1.00
CA GLY A 64 4.61 -13.54 -1.70
C GLY A 64 3.39 -14.41 -2.03
N LEU A 65 2.18 -13.85 -2.01
CA LEU A 65 0.94 -14.55 -2.32
C LEU A 65 0.33 -14.02 -3.63
N SER A 66 -0.38 -14.88 -4.38
CA SER A 66 -1.12 -14.42 -5.56
C SER A 66 -2.26 -13.48 -5.20
N LEU A 67 -2.94 -13.76 -4.09
CA LEU A 67 -3.99 -12.94 -3.50
C LEU A 67 -3.79 -12.97 -1.98
N GLY A 68 -3.67 -11.79 -1.40
CA GLY A 68 -3.34 -11.60 0.01
C GLY A 68 -4.44 -12.10 0.95
N LEU A 69 -4.03 -12.36 2.19
CA LEU A 69 -4.91 -12.70 3.31
C LEU A 69 -4.79 -11.56 4.33
N GLY A 70 -5.81 -10.72 4.45
CA GLY A 70 -5.81 -9.62 5.42
C GLY A 70 -6.19 -10.10 6.81
N GLU A 71 -7.08 -9.34 7.45
CA GLU A 71 -7.66 -9.60 8.77
C GLU A 71 -8.09 -11.07 8.94
N GLY A 72 -7.80 -11.65 10.11
CA GLY A 72 -8.03 -13.07 10.41
C GLY A 72 -6.91 -14.03 9.99
N GLY A 73 -6.01 -13.60 9.11
CA GLY A 73 -4.92 -14.44 8.61
C GLY A 73 -3.79 -14.63 9.63
N VAL A 74 -3.21 -15.84 9.68
CA VAL A 74 -2.14 -16.20 10.63
C VAL A 74 -0.86 -16.54 9.89
N GLY A 75 0.28 -16.01 10.35
CA GLY A 75 1.60 -16.22 9.73
C GLY A 75 1.96 -15.16 8.69
N LEU A 76 3.05 -15.39 7.97
CA LEU A 76 3.62 -14.47 6.97
C LEU A 76 3.99 -15.24 5.70
N GLY A 77 4.01 -14.54 4.57
CA GLY A 77 4.47 -15.12 3.32
C GLY A 77 3.64 -16.32 2.87
N LEU A 78 4.33 -17.29 2.26
CA LEU A 78 3.77 -18.59 1.91
C LEU A 78 3.29 -19.42 3.11
N LYS A 79 3.66 -19.05 4.35
CA LYS A 79 3.19 -19.69 5.57
C LYS A 79 1.92 -19.03 6.12
N ARG A 80 1.43 -17.95 5.50
CA ARG A 80 0.23 -17.26 5.92
C ARG A 80 -1.01 -18.09 5.54
N THR A 81 -1.82 -18.45 6.53
CA THR A 81 -3.04 -19.26 6.35
C THR A 81 -4.28 -18.43 6.69
N PRO A 82 -5.48 -18.85 6.24
CA PRO A 82 -6.74 -18.18 6.57
C PRO A 82 -7.12 -18.11 8.06
N GLY A 83 -6.31 -18.64 8.97
CA GLY A 83 -6.71 -18.79 10.37
C GLY A 83 -7.82 -19.84 10.55
N GLN A 84 -8.49 -19.80 11.71
CA GLN A 84 -9.53 -20.76 12.09
C GLN A 84 -10.61 -20.07 12.94
N GLY A 85 -11.80 -20.64 12.98
CA GLY A 85 -12.92 -20.16 13.82
C GLY A 85 -13.68 -18.98 13.20
N GLY A 86 -14.38 -18.23 14.05
CA GLY A 86 -15.27 -17.12 13.63
C GLY A 86 -14.54 -15.94 12.99
N SER A 87 -13.25 -15.77 13.26
CA SER A 87 -12.39 -14.71 12.69
C SER A 87 -11.50 -15.22 11.54
N ALA A 88 -11.81 -16.38 10.96
CA ALA A 88 -11.06 -16.88 9.82
C ALA A 88 -11.29 -16.00 8.59
N VAL A 89 -10.27 -15.83 7.76
CA VAL A 89 -10.34 -15.06 6.51
C VAL A 89 -11.44 -15.63 5.62
N THR A 90 -12.52 -14.86 5.46
CA THR A 90 -13.66 -15.25 4.61
C THR A 90 -13.46 -14.84 3.15
N ARG A 91 -12.69 -13.77 2.89
CA ARG A 91 -12.41 -13.23 1.56
C ARG A 91 -10.94 -12.85 1.44
N ARG A 92 -10.36 -13.15 0.27
CA ARG A 92 -8.99 -12.72 -0.07
C ARG A 92 -8.98 -11.28 -0.56
N ILE A 93 -7.86 -10.59 -0.37
CA ILE A 93 -7.61 -9.28 -0.96
C ILE A 93 -7.58 -9.45 -2.48
N GLN A 94 -8.27 -8.58 -3.21
CA GLN A 94 -8.55 -8.75 -4.64
C GLN A 94 -7.31 -8.63 -5.54
N ARG A 95 -6.18 -8.16 -5.01
CA ARG A 95 -4.92 -7.97 -5.74
C ARG A 95 -3.76 -8.43 -4.86
N ASN A 96 -2.64 -8.77 -5.48
CA ASN A 96 -1.41 -9.06 -4.76
C ASN A 96 -0.86 -7.78 -4.11
N ALA A 97 -0.17 -7.92 -2.98
CA ALA A 97 0.58 -6.83 -2.38
C ALA A 97 1.89 -6.60 -3.18
N PRO A 98 2.08 -5.43 -3.83
CA PRO A 98 3.34 -5.14 -4.51
C PRO A 98 4.45 -4.82 -3.49
N ALA A 99 5.70 -4.93 -3.93
CA ALA A 99 6.82 -4.37 -3.17
C ALA A 99 6.67 -2.85 -3.05
N LEU A 100 7.13 -2.29 -1.92
CA LEU A 100 7.03 -0.86 -1.60
C LEU A 100 8.31 -0.07 -1.93
N PHE A 101 9.35 -0.73 -2.43
CA PHE A 101 10.60 -0.06 -2.79
C PHE A 101 10.36 1.03 -3.84
N ASN A 102 11.01 2.18 -3.66
CA ASN A 102 10.94 3.37 -4.51
C ASN A 102 9.58 4.09 -4.59
N LEU A 103 8.54 3.61 -3.91
CA LEU A 103 7.19 4.21 -3.98
C LEU A 103 7.11 5.66 -3.43
N GLY A 104 8.17 6.12 -2.75
CA GLY A 104 8.31 7.51 -2.31
C GLY A 104 8.84 8.48 -3.38
N ALA A 105 9.19 8.00 -4.58
CA ALA A 105 9.68 8.84 -5.67
C ALA A 105 8.58 9.76 -6.21
N LYS A 106 8.95 10.95 -6.66
CA LYS A 106 8.04 12.00 -7.16
C LYS A 106 7.30 11.60 -8.43
N GLU A 107 7.87 10.68 -9.21
CA GLU A 107 7.27 10.17 -10.45
C GLU A 107 5.95 9.41 -10.22
N PHE A 108 5.78 8.82 -9.02
CA PHE A 108 4.56 8.12 -8.67
C PHE A 108 3.46 9.14 -8.33
N ASN A 109 2.59 9.38 -9.30
CA ASN A 109 1.42 10.25 -9.16
C ASN A 109 0.09 9.47 -9.15
N THR A 110 0.14 8.15 -9.31
CA THR A 110 -1.03 7.26 -9.35
C THR A 110 -0.69 5.96 -8.62
N LEU A 111 -1.59 5.49 -7.75
CA LEU A 111 -1.41 4.30 -6.90
C LEU A 111 -2.62 3.37 -6.97
N PHE A 112 -2.44 2.16 -6.42
CA PHE A 112 -3.27 0.97 -6.60
C PHE A 112 -3.22 0.39 -8.01
N HIS A 113 -3.50 -0.91 -8.13
CA HIS A 113 -3.52 -1.63 -9.41
C HIS A 113 -4.55 -1.09 -10.40
N ASP A 114 -5.63 -0.48 -9.91
CA ASP A 114 -6.70 0.12 -10.71
C ASP A 114 -6.54 1.64 -10.88
N GLY A 115 -5.45 2.21 -10.37
CA GLY A 115 -5.17 3.64 -10.46
C GLY A 115 -6.17 4.54 -9.72
N ARG A 116 -6.98 3.98 -8.81
CA ARG A 116 -8.08 4.72 -8.17
C ARG A 116 -7.65 5.87 -7.27
N LEU A 117 -6.36 6.01 -6.98
CA LEU A 117 -5.80 7.13 -6.24
C LEU A 117 -4.76 7.83 -7.10
N SER A 118 -4.98 9.11 -7.40
CA SER A 118 -4.03 9.94 -8.13
C SER A 118 -3.88 11.33 -7.51
N VAL A 119 -2.77 12.00 -7.84
CA VAL A 119 -2.60 13.43 -7.52
C VAL A 119 -3.62 14.23 -8.33
N ASP A 120 -4.29 15.16 -7.67
CA ASP A 120 -5.22 16.09 -8.30
C ASP A 120 -4.49 17.41 -8.61
N GLU A 121 -3.93 17.49 -9.81
CA GLU A 121 -3.14 18.64 -10.26
C GLU A 121 -3.97 19.93 -10.41
N ASN A 122 -5.27 19.79 -10.69
CA ASN A 122 -6.20 20.92 -10.86
C ASN A 122 -6.82 21.36 -9.52
N ASN A 123 -6.61 20.59 -8.46
CA ASN A 123 -7.20 20.80 -7.13
C ASN A 123 -8.75 20.84 -7.16
N ASP A 124 -9.35 20.03 -8.04
CA ASP A 124 -10.80 19.87 -8.20
C ASP A 124 -11.46 19.27 -6.95
N PHE A 125 -10.73 18.50 -6.13
CA PHE A 125 -11.23 17.76 -4.96
C PHE A 125 -10.82 18.37 -3.62
N HIS A 126 -10.21 19.57 -3.62
CA HIS A 126 -9.77 20.36 -2.44
C HIS A 126 -8.75 19.70 -1.49
N LYS A 127 -8.55 18.39 -1.58
CA LYS A 127 -7.64 17.60 -0.73
C LYS A 127 -6.38 17.15 -1.46
N GLY A 128 -6.17 17.65 -2.68
CA GLY A 128 -4.98 17.41 -3.49
C GLY A 128 -4.87 16.00 -4.10
N PHE A 129 -5.89 15.15 -3.92
CA PHE A 129 -5.92 13.79 -4.46
C PHE A 129 -7.31 13.44 -5.00
N ASN A 130 -7.34 12.80 -6.17
CA ASN A 130 -8.52 12.14 -6.69
C ASN A 130 -8.58 10.73 -6.10
N SER A 131 -9.65 10.41 -5.37
CA SER A 131 -9.78 9.11 -4.70
C SER A 131 -11.25 8.70 -4.47
N PRO A 132 -11.54 7.41 -4.22
CA PRO A 132 -12.90 6.96 -3.93
C PRO A 132 -13.46 7.50 -2.61
N ALA A 133 -12.60 8.03 -1.74
CA ALA A 133 -13.02 8.62 -0.47
C ALA A 133 -13.59 10.04 -0.63
N LEU A 134 -13.36 10.70 -1.77
CA LEU A 134 -13.86 12.06 -2.06
C LEU A 134 -13.63 13.00 -0.87
N GLU A 135 -14.70 13.66 -0.38
CA GLU A 135 -14.68 14.58 0.77
C GLU A 135 -14.33 13.90 2.11
N PHE A 136 -14.40 12.57 2.20
CA PHE A 136 -14.06 11.82 3.42
C PHE A 136 -12.57 11.52 3.57
N LEU A 137 -11.74 11.82 2.56
CA LEU A 137 -10.29 11.67 2.68
C LEU A 137 -9.75 12.60 3.80
N PRO A 138 -8.86 12.17 4.71
CA PRO A 138 -8.32 13.04 5.74
C PRO A 138 -7.55 14.25 5.18
N GLU A 139 -7.60 15.38 5.88
CA GLU A 139 -6.80 16.55 5.54
C GLU A 139 -5.35 16.41 6.04
N GLY A 140 -4.44 17.23 5.49
CA GLY A 140 -3.05 17.28 5.95
C GLY A 140 -2.14 16.16 5.44
N LEU A 141 -2.63 15.32 4.52
CA LEU A 141 -1.83 14.29 3.84
C LEU A 141 -0.79 14.94 2.90
N GLN A 142 0.49 14.66 3.13
CA GLN A 142 1.59 15.38 2.48
C GLN A 142 2.10 14.73 1.19
N SER A 143 1.60 13.54 0.85
CA SER A 143 1.96 12.79 -0.34
C SER A 143 0.85 11.82 -0.72
N ILE A 144 0.86 11.38 -1.98
CA ILE A 144 -0.05 10.35 -2.45
C ILE A 144 0.14 9.03 -1.70
N LEU A 145 1.37 8.74 -1.23
CA LEU A 145 1.65 7.58 -0.39
C LEU A 145 1.02 7.70 1.00
N ALA A 146 0.99 8.90 1.58
CA ALA A 146 0.28 9.14 2.83
C ALA A 146 -1.24 8.96 2.64
N ALA A 147 -1.80 9.41 1.51
CA ALA A 147 -3.20 9.16 1.16
C ALA A 147 -3.49 7.66 0.97
N GLN A 148 -2.61 6.94 0.27
CA GLN A 148 -2.74 5.50 0.02
C GLN A 148 -2.77 4.69 1.32
N ALA A 149 -1.93 5.05 2.29
CA ALA A 149 -1.80 4.34 3.57
C ALA A 149 -3.09 4.34 4.42
N VAL A 150 -4.05 5.23 4.15
CA VAL A 150 -5.33 5.30 4.87
C VAL A 150 -6.31 4.20 4.42
N PHE A 151 -6.30 3.82 3.14
CA PHE A 151 -7.31 2.91 2.58
C PHE A 151 -7.27 1.50 3.17
N PRO A 152 -6.11 0.85 3.40
CA PRO A 152 -6.07 -0.46 4.03
C PRO A 152 -6.69 -0.48 5.44
N LEU A 153 -6.54 0.62 6.19
CA LEU A 153 -7.06 0.76 7.57
C LEU A 153 -8.58 0.66 7.63
N VAL A 154 -9.27 1.14 6.60
CA VAL A 154 -10.73 1.18 6.53
C VAL A 154 -11.31 0.08 5.61
N SER A 155 -10.45 -0.76 5.06
CA SER A 155 -10.84 -1.87 4.19
C SER A 155 -11.10 -3.13 5.01
N GLU A 156 -12.35 -3.62 4.95
CA GLU A 156 -12.82 -4.82 5.65
C GLU A 156 -11.92 -6.06 5.41
N PRO A 157 -11.62 -6.48 4.16
CA PRO A 157 -10.77 -7.65 3.93
C PRO A 157 -9.28 -7.39 4.19
N GLU A 158 -8.88 -6.18 4.57
CA GLU A 158 -7.49 -5.80 4.83
C GLU A 158 -7.24 -5.63 6.33
N MET A 159 -7.57 -4.47 6.92
CA MET A 159 -7.23 -4.16 8.31
C MET A 159 -8.43 -3.74 9.19
N ALA A 160 -9.58 -3.38 8.61
CA ALA A 160 -10.72 -2.94 9.42
C ALA A 160 -11.42 -4.11 10.14
N GLY A 161 -11.46 -5.29 9.49
CA GLY A 161 -12.25 -6.44 9.93
C GLY A 161 -13.72 -6.34 9.59
N HIS A 162 -14.44 -7.43 9.85
CA HIS A 162 -15.86 -7.58 9.52
C HIS A 162 -16.76 -6.97 10.61
N VAL A 163 -17.99 -6.62 10.23
CA VAL A 163 -18.92 -5.82 11.07
C VAL A 163 -19.31 -6.48 12.41
N ASP A 164 -19.09 -7.78 12.55
CA ASP A 164 -19.37 -8.59 13.74
C ASP A 164 -18.10 -8.93 14.55
N GLU A 165 -16.93 -8.49 14.11
CA GLU A 165 -15.65 -8.81 14.75
C GLU A 165 -15.20 -7.74 15.78
N ASN A 166 -15.46 -6.47 15.50
CA ASN A 166 -15.06 -5.37 16.38
C ASN A 166 -15.98 -4.14 16.29
N GLU A 167 -15.82 -3.25 17.27
CA GLU A 167 -16.61 -2.02 17.39
C GLU A 167 -16.36 -1.01 16.25
N ILE A 168 -15.16 -0.96 15.68
CA ILE A 168 -14.80 -0.03 14.60
C ILE A 168 -15.51 -0.42 13.31
N ALA A 169 -15.44 -1.71 12.93
CA ALA A 169 -16.14 -2.25 11.77
C ALA A 169 -17.67 -2.22 11.96
N GLY A 170 -18.14 -2.43 13.19
CA GLY A 170 -19.56 -2.34 13.55
C GLY A 170 -20.13 -0.92 13.54
N ALA A 171 -19.28 0.10 13.73
CA ALA A 171 -19.67 1.52 13.84
C ALA A 171 -20.02 2.20 12.51
N ARG A 172 -20.54 1.46 11.51
CA ARG A 172 -20.88 2.01 10.17
C ARG A 172 -21.50 3.41 10.25
N ASN A 173 -20.86 4.35 9.54
CA ASN A 173 -21.38 5.70 9.29
C ASN A 173 -22.85 5.59 8.83
N ARG A 174 -23.76 6.03 9.70
CA ARG A 174 -25.13 6.38 9.31
C ARG A 174 -25.15 7.77 8.71
#